data_AF-A0A970IY55-F1
#
_entry.id   AF-A0A970IY55-F1
#
_cell.length_a   1.000
_cell.length_b   1.000
_cell.length_c   1.000
_cell.angle_alpha   90.00
_cell.angle_beta   90.00
_cell.angle_gamma   90.00
#
_symmetry.space_group_name_H-M   'P 1'
#
loop_
_entity.id
_entity.type
_entity.pdbx_description
1 polymer ?
#
loop_
_entity_poly.entity_id
_entity_poly.type
_entity_poly.pdbx_seq_one_letter_code
_entity_poly.pdbx_strand_id
1 'polypeptide(L)'
;MNLLRKLKDFFAELFGKFSLDNLLILFFGIIIGFLVCLMIYLVFVFISLKKGEKRYQAQKREIEDEKIARLIRSARNLFIEEYANETLGQKINAVGKISWNLINDIAKVYYPKSNYPIYELSLDELIILNHYITDRVDMIFKGPVLSPLKKVKIANILKLFEIKKKIDENVAVKAVNKLKIPKILQATVAVLNIFNPAYWVKKLMVNTTILAASNKICTTIIDVVGEETNKVYSKNVFNREKIANLEIEQSILELESMVEKE
;
A
#
# COMPACT_ATOMS: atom_id res chain seq x y z
N MET A 1 -24.35 -20.98 42.67
CA MET A 1 -25.68 -20.65 42.09
C MET A 1 -25.83 -19.18 41.66
N ASN A 2 -25.14 -18.21 42.27
CA ASN A 2 -25.25 -16.78 41.91
C ASN A 2 -24.56 -16.33 40.60
N LEU A 3 -23.48 -17.00 40.19
CA LEU A 3 -22.74 -16.64 38.96
C LEU A 3 -23.52 -16.96 37.68
N LEU A 4 -24.14 -18.14 37.62
CA LEU A 4 -24.98 -18.58 36.50
C LEU A 4 -26.21 -17.70 36.32
N ARG A 5 -26.78 -17.20 37.42
CA ARG A 5 -27.92 -16.28 37.41
C ARG A 5 -27.49 -14.89 36.92
N LYS A 6 -26.38 -14.35 37.43
CA LYS A 6 -25.78 -13.11 36.91
C LYS A 6 -25.38 -13.20 35.43
N LEU A 7 -24.87 -14.35 34.98
CA LEU A 7 -24.54 -14.57 33.56
C LEU A 7 -25.82 -14.57 32.71
N LYS A 8 -26.86 -15.28 33.16
CA LYS A 8 -28.16 -15.34 32.49
C LYS A 8 -28.81 -13.96 32.42
N ASP A 9 -28.78 -13.20 33.51
CA ASP A 9 -29.35 -11.85 33.59
C ASP A 9 -28.54 -10.86 32.72
N PHE A 10 -27.21 -11.01 32.66
CA PHE A 10 -26.33 -10.26 31.75
C PHE A 10 -26.67 -10.54 30.28
N PHE A 11 -26.80 -11.80 29.88
CA PHE A 11 -27.18 -12.15 28.52
C PHE A 11 -28.64 -11.76 28.21
N ALA A 12 -29.55 -11.84 29.18
CA ALA A 12 -30.94 -11.39 29.00
C ALA A 12 -31.04 -9.87 28.79
N GLU A 13 -30.25 -9.06 29.52
CA GLU A 13 -30.14 -7.63 29.24
C GLU A 13 -29.43 -7.33 27.91
N LEU A 14 -28.40 -8.10 27.56
CA LEU A 14 -27.65 -7.95 26.31
C LEU A 14 -28.53 -8.26 25.09
N PHE A 15 -29.29 -9.35 25.13
CA PHE A 15 -30.25 -9.74 24.08
C PHE A 15 -31.51 -8.87 24.11
N GLY A 16 -31.93 -8.37 25.28
CA GLY A 16 -33.05 -7.43 25.41
C GLY A 16 -32.79 -6.05 24.81
N LYS A 17 -31.51 -5.64 24.73
CA LYS A 17 -31.06 -4.39 24.06
C LYS A 17 -30.59 -4.62 22.63
N PHE A 18 -30.81 -5.82 22.07
CA PHE A 18 -30.36 -6.22 20.74
C PHE A 18 -31.29 -5.64 19.67
N SER A 19 -31.02 -4.40 19.24
CA SER A 19 -31.69 -3.78 18.09
C SER A 19 -30.92 -4.09 16.78
N LEU A 20 -31.60 -4.03 15.64
CA LEU A 20 -30.96 -4.12 14.31
C LEU A 20 -29.86 -3.06 14.13
N ASP A 21 -30.01 -1.90 14.77
CA ASP A 21 -29.00 -0.83 14.77
C ASP A 21 -27.72 -1.27 15.49
N ASN A 22 -27.82 -1.98 16.62
CA ASN A 22 -26.66 -2.50 17.36
C ASN A 22 -25.92 -3.59 16.58
N LEU A 23 -26.64 -4.38 15.79
CA LEU A 23 -26.07 -5.39 14.91
C LEU A 23 -25.33 -4.76 13.72
N LEU A 24 -25.86 -3.69 13.12
CA LEU A 24 -25.14 -2.92 12.08
C LEU A 24 -23.83 -2.34 12.61
N ILE A 25 -23.84 -1.78 13.82
CA ILE A 25 -22.63 -1.20 14.40
C ILE A 25 -21.57 -2.29 14.69
N LEU A 26 -21.98 -3.50 15.12
CA LEU A 26 -21.09 -4.65 15.26
C LEU A 26 -20.45 -5.03 13.91
N PHE A 27 -21.24 -5.11 12.83
CA PHE A 27 -20.72 -5.38 11.48
C PHE A 27 -19.72 -4.32 11.02
N PHE A 28 -19.99 -3.03 11.25
CA PHE A 28 -19.03 -1.96 10.95
C PHE A 28 -17.73 -2.13 11.74
N GLY A 29 -17.81 -2.47 13.02
CA GLY A 29 -16.63 -2.75 13.86
C GLY A 29 -15.79 -3.91 13.32
N ILE A 30 -16.43 -4.99 12.89
CA ILE A 30 -15.76 -6.15 12.28
C ILE A 30 -15.08 -5.75 10.97
N ILE A 31 -15.77 -5.04 10.08
CA ILE A 31 -15.22 -4.57 8.80
C ILE A 31 -13.98 -3.68 9.04
N ILE A 32 -14.05 -2.79 10.01
CA ILE A 32 -12.92 -1.90 10.37
C ILE A 32 -11.76 -2.71 10.95
N GLY A 33 -12.02 -3.69 11.81
CA GLY A 33 -10.99 -4.59 12.32
C GLY A 33 -10.24 -5.31 11.19
N PHE A 34 -10.97 -5.87 10.23
CA PHE A 34 -10.39 -6.46 9.04
C PHE A 34 -9.58 -5.45 8.21
N LEU A 35 -10.07 -4.21 8.07
CA LEU A 35 -9.37 -3.15 7.35
C LEU A 35 -8.03 -2.79 8.00
N VAL A 36 -7.99 -2.70 9.33
CA VAL A 36 -6.74 -2.42 10.08
C VAL A 36 -5.76 -3.58 9.94
N CYS A 37 -6.22 -4.83 10.11
CA CYS A 37 -5.39 -6.01 9.89
C CYS A 37 -4.83 -6.06 8.46
N LEU A 38 -5.63 -5.70 7.45
CA LEU A 38 -5.19 -5.60 6.07
C LEU A 38 -4.10 -4.53 5.89
N MET A 39 -4.26 -3.34 6.49
CA MET A 39 -3.24 -2.28 6.43
C MET A 39 -1.91 -2.73 7.05
N ILE A 40 -1.97 -3.41 8.19
CA ILE A 40 -0.77 -3.97 8.85
C ILE A 40 -0.11 -5.03 7.95
N TYR A 41 -0.88 -5.93 7.37
CA TYR A 41 -0.37 -6.94 6.43
C TYR A 41 0.32 -6.28 5.22
N LEU A 42 -0.29 -5.24 4.63
CA LEU A 42 0.30 -4.52 3.51
C LEU A 42 1.66 -3.89 3.90
N VAL A 43 1.79 -3.31 5.09
CA VAL A 43 3.08 -2.82 5.60
C VAL A 43 4.12 -3.95 5.63
N PHE A 44 3.77 -5.14 6.12
CA PHE A 44 4.68 -6.28 6.12
C PHE A 44 5.07 -6.75 4.71
N VAL A 45 4.12 -6.78 3.77
CA VAL A 45 4.41 -7.11 2.37
C VAL A 45 5.42 -6.12 1.78
N PHE A 46 5.19 -4.81 1.94
CA PHE A 46 6.11 -3.79 1.45
C PHE A 46 7.50 -3.87 2.11
N ILE A 47 7.56 -4.14 3.41
CA ILE A 47 8.84 -4.37 4.12
C ILE A 47 9.54 -5.65 3.61
N SER A 48 8.79 -6.71 3.32
CA SER A 48 9.33 -7.97 2.81
C SER A 48 9.95 -7.81 1.43
N LEU A 49 9.31 -7.02 0.55
CA LEU A 49 9.88 -6.67 -0.76
C LEU A 49 11.23 -5.97 -0.61
N LYS A 50 11.35 -5.06 0.37
CA LYS A 50 12.60 -4.37 0.69
C LYS A 50 13.69 -5.28 1.29
N LYS A 51 13.31 -6.30 2.08
CA LYS A 51 14.27 -7.15 2.82
C LYS A 51 14.86 -8.28 1.98
N GLY A 52 14.15 -8.74 0.95
CA GLY A 52 14.62 -9.80 0.03
C GLY A 52 15.94 -9.50 -0.69
N GLU A 53 16.40 -8.24 -0.65
CA GLU A 53 17.53 -7.78 -1.48
C GLU A 53 18.78 -7.38 -0.71
N LYS A 54 18.71 -7.30 0.64
CA LYS A 54 19.85 -6.93 1.48
C LYS A 54 20.98 -7.97 1.53
N ARG A 55 20.80 -9.16 0.93
CA ARG A 55 21.80 -10.23 0.92
C ARG A 55 22.88 -10.11 -0.16
N TYR A 56 22.82 -9.11 -1.04
CA TYR A 56 23.70 -9.02 -2.21
C TYR A 56 24.33 -7.63 -2.43
N GLN A 57 24.40 -6.79 -1.39
CA GLN A 57 24.92 -5.41 -1.47
C GLN A 57 26.34 -5.23 -0.92
N ALA A 58 27.14 -6.28 -0.82
CA ALA A 58 28.50 -6.15 -0.27
C ALA A 58 29.51 -5.48 -1.24
N GLN A 59 29.09 -4.99 -2.41
CA GLN A 59 30.03 -4.41 -3.38
C GLN A 59 29.39 -3.33 -4.26
N LYS A 60 29.26 -2.08 -3.78
CA LYS A 60 29.19 -0.91 -4.66
C LYS A 60 29.65 0.39 -3.98
N ARG A 61 30.14 1.33 -4.80
CA ARG A 61 30.91 2.56 -4.47
C ARG A 61 30.15 3.50 -3.52
N GLU A 62 30.78 3.86 -2.41
CA GLU A 62 30.19 4.63 -1.28
C GLU A 62 29.63 6.02 -1.62
N ILE A 63 30.07 6.70 -2.69
CA ILE A 63 29.81 8.13 -2.89
C ILE A 63 28.46 8.43 -3.58
N GLU A 64 28.01 7.59 -4.52
CA GLU A 64 26.71 7.79 -5.21
C GLU A 64 25.52 7.45 -4.30
N ASP A 65 25.66 6.40 -3.48
CA ASP A 65 24.59 5.91 -2.62
C ASP A 65 24.23 6.93 -1.53
N GLU A 66 25.16 7.76 -1.06
CA GLU A 66 24.85 8.78 -0.05
C GLU A 66 23.97 9.90 -0.63
N LYS A 67 24.28 10.38 -1.84
CA LYS A 67 23.49 11.45 -2.50
C LYS A 67 22.07 10.98 -2.77
N ILE A 68 21.90 9.75 -3.26
CA ILE A 68 20.58 9.15 -3.49
C ILE A 68 19.85 8.93 -2.16
N ALA A 69 20.51 8.45 -1.12
CA ALA A 69 19.90 8.29 0.20
C ALA A 69 19.38 9.62 0.78
N ARG A 70 20.08 10.74 0.51
CA ARG A 70 19.61 12.08 0.88
C ARG A 70 18.36 12.47 0.10
N LEU A 71 18.30 12.23 -1.21
CA LEU A 71 17.10 12.51 -2.02
C LEU A 71 15.88 11.73 -1.51
N ILE A 72 16.04 10.43 -1.21
CA ILE A 72 14.96 9.60 -0.66
C ILE A 72 14.50 10.13 0.71
N ARG A 73 15.45 10.52 1.57
CA ARG A 73 15.13 11.09 2.88
C ARG A 73 14.39 12.41 2.77
N SER A 74 14.81 13.30 1.86
CA SER A 74 14.13 14.57 1.61
C SER A 74 12.71 14.35 1.09
N ALA A 75 12.50 13.42 0.16
CA ALA A 75 11.18 13.07 -0.34
C ALA A 75 10.26 12.52 0.77
N ARG A 76 10.81 11.70 1.68
CA ARG A 76 10.10 11.19 2.85
C ARG A 76 9.70 12.31 3.81
N ASN A 77 10.63 13.21 4.11
CA ASN A 77 10.39 14.33 5.02
C ASN A 77 9.33 15.27 4.44
N LEU A 78 9.42 15.60 3.15
CA LEU A 78 8.41 16.36 2.44
C LEU A 78 7.00 15.75 2.59
N PHE A 79 6.88 14.43 2.42
CA PHE A 79 5.60 13.75 2.65
C PHE A 79 5.11 13.89 4.10
N ILE A 80 6.01 13.69 5.07
CA ILE A 80 5.65 13.74 6.50
C ILE A 80 5.24 15.15 6.92
N GLU A 81 5.97 16.16 6.47
CA GLU A 81 5.76 17.56 6.85
C GLU A 81 4.48 18.13 6.23
N GLU A 82 4.22 17.85 4.95
CA GLU A 82 3.11 18.47 4.22
C GLU A 82 1.84 17.61 4.17
N TYR A 83 1.94 16.26 4.21
CA TYR A 83 0.81 15.39 3.88
C TYR A 83 0.47 14.33 4.94
N ALA A 84 1.24 14.20 6.03
CA ALA A 84 1.02 13.15 7.04
C ALA A 84 -0.36 13.19 7.71
N ASN A 85 -0.99 14.36 7.79
CA ASN A 85 -2.27 14.57 8.46
C ASN A 85 -3.45 14.73 7.48
N GLU A 86 -3.18 14.67 6.17
CA GLU A 86 -4.18 14.82 5.13
C GLU A 86 -5.06 13.58 4.97
N THR A 87 -6.15 13.71 4.19
CA THR A 87 -7.01 12.56 3.87
C THR A 87 -6.27 11.51 3.04
N LEU A 88 -6.73 10.25 3.08
CA LEU A 88 -6.11 9.15 2.34
C LEU A 88 -6.01 9.44 0.83
N GLY A 89 -7.02 10.06 0.23
CA GLY A 89 -7.00 10.42 -1.19
C GLY A 89 -5.92 11.45 -1.53
N GLN A 90 -5.76 12.48 -0.70
CA GLN A 90 -4.71 13.49 -0.86
C GLN A 90 -3.32 12.88 -0.67
N LYS A 91 -3.16 11.99 0.33
CA LYS A 91 -1.90 11.26 0.55
C LYS A 91 -1.47 10.44 -0.66
N ILE A 92 -2.39 9.69 -1.26
CA ILE A 92 -2.10 8.86 -2.43
C ILE A 92 -1.65 9.74 -3.61
N ASN A 93 -2.35 10.85 -3.86
CA ASN A 93 -1.96 11.81 -4.91
C ASN A 93 -0.57 12.41 -4.64
N ALA A 94 -0.33 12.86 -3.41
CA ALA A 94 0.96 13.41 -3.00
C ALA A 94 2.11 12.40 -3.18
N VAL A 95 1.93 11.14 -2.75
CA VAL A 95 2.92 10.08 -2.96
C VAL A 95 3.24 9.90 -4.44
N GLY A 96 2.24 9.91 -5.32
CA GLY A 96 2.47 9.83 -6.77
C GLY A 96 3.33 10.97 -7.30
N LYS A 97 3.00 12.21 -6.93
CA LYS A 97 3.76 13.41 -7.34
C LYS A 97 5.18 13.42 -6.77
N ILE A 98 5.34 13.13 -5.48
CA ILE A 98 6.65 13.08 -4.80
C ILE A 98 7.52 11.98 -5.42
N SER A 99 6.93 10.81 -5.69
CA SER A 99 7.62 9.69 -6.33
C SER A 99 8.10 10.06 -7.73
N TRP A 100 7.28 10.74 -8.53
CA TRP A 100 7.68 11.20 -9.86
C TRP A 100 8.86 12.19 -9.82
N ASN A 101 8.80 13.15 -8.90
CA ASN A 101 9.91 14.09 -8.70
C ASN A 101 11.18 13.38 -8.25
N LEU A 102 11.07 12.44 -7.31
CA LEU A 102 12.18 11.63 -6.83
C LEU A 102 12.82 10.83 -7.97
N ILE A 103 12.01 10.23 -8.86
CA ILE A 103 12.51 9.51 -10.04
C ILE A 103 13.37 10.43 -10.91
N ASN A 104 12.85 11.62 -11.22
CA ASN A 104 13.55 12.60 -12.04
C ASN A 104 14.84 13.09 -11.39
N ASP A 105 14.83 13.34 -10.08
CA ASP A 105 16.01 13.81 -9.34
C ASP A 105 17.10 12.75 -9.29
N ILE A 106 16.74 11.47 -9.09
CA ILE A 106 17.68 10.35 -9.16
C ILE A 106 18.24 10.20 -10.58
N ALA A 107 17.39 10.24 -11.61
CA ALA A 107 17.84 10.13 -13.00
C ALA A 107 18.86 11.22 -13.37
N LYS A 108 18.66 12.47 -12.91
CA LYS A 108 19.61 13.58 -13.07
C LYS A 108 20.96 13.36 -12.40
N VAL A 109 21.02 12.58 -11.32
CA VAL A 109 22.30 12.24 -10.67
C VAL A 109 23.14 11.36 -11.60
N TYR A 110 22.51 10.39 -12.27
CA TYR A 110 23.18 9.47 -13.19
C TYR A 110 23.44 10.07 -14.58
N TYR A 111 22.53 10.93 -15.06
CA TYR A 111 22.59 11.54 -16.39
C TYR A 111 22.51 13.08 -16.33
N PRO A 112 23.48 13.78 -15.68
CA PRO A 112 23.40 15.22 -15.42
C PRO A 112 23.50 16.09 -16.68
N LYS A 113 24.02 15.55 -17.78
CA LYS A 113 24.18 16.26 -19.06
C LYS A 113 23.01 16.02 -20.03
N SER A 114 22.10 15.11 -19.71
CA SER A 114 20.95 14.80 -20.56
C SER A 114 19.86 15.85 -20.37
N ASN A 115 19.25 16.29 -21.48
CA ASN A 115 18.03 17.10 -21.46
C ASN A 115 16.79 16.27 -21.06
N TYR A 116 16.91 14.93 -21.13
CA TYR A 116 15.84 13.99 -20.85
C TYR A 116 16.31 12.81 -19.98
N PRO A 117 16.82 13.05 -18.75
CA PRO A 117 17.46 12.01 -17.93
C PRO A 117 16.59 10.78 -17.67
N ILE A 118 15.28 10.96 -17.58
CA ILE A 118 14.34 9.87 -17.34
C ILE A 118 14.22 8.88 -18.51
N TYR A 119 14.63 9.28 -19.72
CA TYR A 119 14.50 8.49 -20.96
C TYR A 119 15.85 7.94 -21.47
N GLU A 120 16.89 7.94 -20.63
CA GLU A 120 18.23 7.45 -20.97
C GLU A 120 18.39 5.91 -20.89
N LEU A 121 17.28 5.20 -20.70
CA LEU A 121 17.26 3.74 -20.77
C LEU A 121 17.27 3.29 -22.23
N SER A 122 18.10 2.31 -22.55
CA SER A 122 18.08 1.67 -23.87
C SER A 122 16.82 0.81 -24.04
N LEU A 123 16.50 0.43 -25.29
CA LEU A 123 15.37 -0.47 -25.56
C LEU A 123 15.57 -1.84 -24.89
N ASP A 124 16.79 -2.38 -24.90
CA ASP A 124 17.14 -3.63 -24.24
C ASP A 124 16.94 -3.56 -22.72
N GLU A 125 17.43 -2.48 -22.11
CA GLU A 125 17.24 -2.22 -20.67
C GLU A 125 15.75 -2.05 -20.32
N LEU A 126 14.95 -1.44 -21.19
CA LEU A 126 13.51 -1.31 -20.98
C LEU A 126 12.79 -2.67 -21.01
N ILE A 127 13.20 -3.59 -21.90
CA ILE A 127 12.65 -4.94 -21.98
C ILE A 127 12.98 -5.72 -20.69
N ILE A 128 14.23 -5.68 -20.25
CA ILE A 128 14.67 -6.33 -19.00
C ILE A 128 13.94 -5.71 -17.80
N LEU A 129 13.79 -4.38 -17.75
CA LEU A 129 13.01 -3.71 -16.72
C LEU A 129 11.56 -4.20 -16.70
N ASN A 130 10.93 -4.37 -17.86
CA ASN A 130 9.57 -4.86 -17.94
C ASN A 130 9.43 -6.28 -17.37
N HIS A 131 10.39 -7.17 -17.64
CA HIS A 131 10.42 -8.51 -17.06
C HIS A 131 10.54 -8.44 -15.53
N TYR A 132 11.52 -7.69 -15.04
CA TYR A 132 11.75 -7.47 -13.63
C TYR A 132 10.51 -6.92 -12.88
N ILE A 133 9.82 -5.94 -13.46
CA ILE A 133 8.60 -5.36 -12.88
C ILE A 133 7.48 -6.40 -12.87
N THR A 134 7.32 -7.17 -13.94
CA THR A 134 6.30 -8.22 -14.03
C THR A 134 6.49 -9.27 -12.94
N ASP A 135 7.72 -9.70 -12.71
CA ASP A 135 8.05 -10.67 -11.66
C ASP A 135 7.80 -10.13 -10.26
N ARG A 136 8.16 -8.87 -10.01
CA ARG A 136 7.85 -8.21 -8.72
C ARG A 136 6.35 -8.13 -8.47
N VAL A 137 5.60 -7.74 -9.49
CA VAL A 137 4.13 -7.69 -9.40
C VAL A 137 3.60 -9.09 -9.10
N ASP A 138 4.07 -10.11 -9.81
CA ASP A 138 3.64 -11.49 -9.58
C ASP A 138 3.90 -11.93 -8.12
N MET A 139 5.08 -11.64 -7.58
CA MET A 139 5.48 -11.94 -6.20
C MET A 139 4.55 -11.32 -5.15
N ILE A 140 4.10 -10.08 -5.32
CA ILE A 140 3.17 -9.40 -4.40
C ILE A 140 1.89 -10.23 -4.22
N PHE A 141 1.42 -10.83 -5.31
CA PHE A 141 0.18 -11.59 -5.32
C PHE A 141 0.37 -13.10 -5.09
N LYS A 142 1.56 -13.59 -4.72
CA LYS A 142 1.78 -15.01 -4.37
C LYS A 142 1.17 -15.38 -3.01
N GLY A 143 1.01 -14.42 -2.10
CA GLY A 143 0.48 -14.68 -0.75
C GLY A 143 -1.03 -15.00 -0.72
N PRO A 144 -1.52 -15.76 0.28
CA PRO A 144 -2.90 -16.25 0.34
C PRO A 144 -3.95 -15.13 0.45
N VAL A 145 -3.56 -13.95 0.96
CA VAL A 145 -4.46 -12.80 1.13
C VAL A 145 -4.66 -12.04 -0.19
N LEU A 146 -3.62 -11.93 -1.03
CA LEU A 146 -3.66 -11.14 -2.26
C LEU A 146 -3.86 -11.98 -3.51
N SER A 147 -3.56 -13.29 -3.47
CA SER A 147 -3.72 -14.18 -4.63
C SER A 147 -5.13 -14.21 -5.25
N PRO A 148 -6.25 -14.03 -4.51
CA PRO A 148 -7.56 -13.95 -5.14
C PRO A 148 -7.72 -12.72 -6.05
N LEU A 149 -6.99 -11.63 -5.77
CA LEU A 149 -7.07 -10.39 -6.55
C LEU A 149 -6.55 -10.57 -7.99
N LYS A 150 -5.62 -11.50 -8.23
CA LYS A 150 -5.14 -11.84 -9.59
C LYS A 150 -6.26 -12.31 -10.52
N LYS A 151 -7.31 -12.90 -9.97
CA LYS A 151 -8.45 -13.45 -10.74
C LYS A 151 -9.55 -12.41 -10.99
N VAL A 152 -9.42 -11.20 -10.44
CA VAL A 152 -10.41 -10.13 -10.61
C VAL A 152 -10.30 -9.59 -12.03
N LYS A 153 -11.41 -9.65 -12.78
CA LYS A 153 -11.49 -9.06 -14.13
C LYS A 153 -11.43 -7.54 -14.04
N ILE A 154 -10.67 -6.91 -14.95
CA ILE A 154 -10.59 -5.44 -15.08
C ILE A 154 -11.98 -4.81 -15.25
N ALA A 155 -12.89 -5.46 -15.98
CA ALA A 155 -14.27 -5.01 -16.14
C ALA A 155 -15.01 -4.82 -14.79
N ASN A 156 -14.72 -5.66 -13.78
CA ASN A 156 -15.32 -5.52 -12.46
C ASN A 156 -14.75 -4.29 -11.72
N ILE A 157 -13.46 -4.00 -11.90
CA ILE A 157 -12.81 -2.82 -11.34
C ILE A 157 -13.41 -1.55 -11.95
N LEU A 158 -13.59 -1.51 -13.27
CA LEU A 158 -14.23 -0.38 -13.97
C LEU A 158 -15.66 -0.14 -13.48
N LYS A 159 -16.46 -1.19 -13.30
CA LYS A 159 -17.82 -1.08 -12.72
C LYS A 159 -17.81 -0.44 -11.34
N LEU A 160 -16.81 -0.74 -10.50
CA LEU A 160 -16.69 -0.11 -9.18
C LEU A 160 -16.44 1.41 -9.29
N PHE A 161 -15.62 1.84 -10.25
CA PHE A 161 -15.41 3.28 -10.50
C PHE A 161 -16.68 3.97 -10.98
N GLU A 162 -17.46 3.33 -11.85
CA GLU A 162 -18.75 3.86 -12.30
C GLU A 162 -19.77 3.95 -11.16
N ILE A 163 -19.81 2.95 -10.28
CA ILE A 163 -20.67 2.98 -9.08
C ILE A 163 -20.27 4.13 -8.16
N LYS A 164 -18.97 4.33 -7.90
CA LYS A 164 -18.47 5.46 -7.11
C LYS A 164 -18.91 6.79 -7.73
N LYS A 165 -18.71 6.96 -9.03
CA LYS A 165 -19.11 8.18 -9.76
C LYS A 165 -20.61 8.45 -9.61
N LYS A 166 -21.45 7.42 -9.79
CA LYS A 166 -22.91 7.54 -9.61
C LYS A 166 -23.32 7.91 -8.18
N ILE A 167 -22.62 7.40 -7.17
CA ILE A 167 -22.87 7.75 -5.76
C ILE A 167 -22.48 9.21 -5.48
N ASP A 168 -21.33 9.67 -5.98
CA ASP A 168 -20.84 11.04 -5.79
C ASP A 168 -21.70 12.08 -6.53
N GLU A 169 -22.30 11.69 -7.65
CA GLU A 169 -23.17 12.54 -8.47
C GLU A 169 -24.63 12.58 -7.97
N ASN A 170 -25.05 11.63 -7.12
CA ASN A 170 -26.44 11.55 -6.65
C ASN A 170 -26.77 12.65 -5.62
N VAL A 171 -27.80 13.45 -5.91
CA VAL A 171 -28.25 14.63 -5.14
C VAL A 171 -28.57 14.30 -3.67
N ALA A 172 -29.00 13.06 -3.39
CA ALA A 172 -29.29 12.58 -2.03
C ALA A 172 -28.06 12.59 -1.11
N VAL A 173 -26.86 12.28 -1.61
CA VAL A 173 -25.61 12.26 -0.81
C VAL A 173 -25.16 13.69 -0.47
N LYS A 174 -25.38 14.65 -1.38
CA LYS A 174 -25.14 16.08 -1.13
C LYS A 174 -26.12 16.68 -0.12
N ALA A 175 -27.34 16.14 0.00
CA ALA A 175 -28.34 16.57 0.97
C ALA A 175 -28.07 16.06 2.39
N VAL A 176 -27.57 14.82 2.53
CA VAL A 176 -27.19 14.24 3.83
C VAL A 176 -26.01 15.00 4.47
N ASN A 177 -25.05 15.48 3.67
CA ASN A 177 -23.95 16.31 4.16
C ASN A 177 -24.38 17.72 4.62
N LYS A 178 -25.59 18.19 4.26
CA LYS A 178 -26.12 19.50 4.67
C LYS A 178 -26.93 19.47 5.97
N LEU A 179 -27.33 18.31 6.46
CA LEU A 179 -28.10 18.17 7.70
C LEU A 179 -27.17 18.22 8.92
N LYS A 180 -26.95 19.43 9.42
CA LYS A 180 -26.29 19.69 10.72
C LYS A 180 -27.15 19.08 11.84
N ILE A 181 -26.73 17.96 12.41
CA ILE A 181 -27.40 17.36 13.57
C ILE A 181 -27.26 18.33 14.78
N PRO A 182 -28.37 18.75 15.42
CA PRO A 182 -28.36 19.76 16.48
C PRO A 182 -27.63 19.30 17.76
N LYS A 183 -26.91 20.24 18.41
CA LYS A 183 -26.01 20.04 19.56
C LYS A 183 -26.66 19.38 20.80
N ILE A 184 -27.98 19.41 20.93
CA ILE A 184 -28.72 18.86 22.08
C ILE A 184 -28.66 17.32 22.15
N LEU A 185 -28.41 16.63 21.03
CA LEU A 185 -28.18 15.18 21.00
C LEU A 185 -26.77 14.77 21.49
N GLN A 186 -25.83 15.70 21.67
CA GLN A 186 -24.44 15.36 21.98
C GLN A 186 -24.17 15.11 23.47
N ALA A 187 -24.96 15.71 24.37
CA ALA A 187 -24.72 15.66 25.82
C ALA A 187 -25.29 14.38 26.49
N THR A 188 -26.45 13.90 26.04
CA THR A 188 -27.08 12.66 26.55
C THR A 188 -26.37 11.38 26.09
N VAL A 189 -25.60 11.46 25.00
CA VAL A 189 -24.85 10.33 24.42
C VAL A 189 -23.54 10.05 25.16
N ALA A 190 -23.03 10.98 25.96
CA ALA A 190 -21.74 10.85 26.65
C ALA A 190 -21.70 9.77 27.74
N VAL A 191 -22.80 9.53 28.46
CA VAL A 191 -22.87 8.55 29.57
C VAL A 191 -23.21 7.13 29.08
N LEU A 192 -23.86 6.99 27.92
CA LEU A 192 -24.17 5.69 27.29
C LEU A 192 -23.05 5.19 26.34
N ASN A 193 -22.02 6.00 26.10
CA ASN A 193 -21.06 5.82 25.00
C ASN A 193 -20.00 4.72 25.18
N ILE A 194 -19.79 4.19 26.39
CA ILE A 194 -18.82 3.08 26.59
C ILE A 194 -19.32 1.77 25.95
N PHE A 195 -20.63 1.59 25.85
CA PHE A 195 -21.24 0.41 25.24
C PHE A 195 -21.73 0.64 23.81
N ASN A 196 -21.53 1.84 23.25
CA ASN A 196 -21.88 2.17 21.88
C ASN A 196 -20.71 1.81 20.94
N PRO A 197 -20.83 0.80 20.08
CA PRO A 197 -19.72 0.42 19.22
C PRO A 197 -19.43 1.48 18.14
N ALA A 198 -20.33 2.45 17.89
CA ALA A 198 -20.05 3.61 17.03
C ALA A 198 -19.07 4.59 17.71
N TYR A 199 -19.08 4.68 19.05
CA TYR A 199 -18.09 5.44 19.82
C TYR A 199 -16.71 4.78 19.74
N TRP A 200 -16.63 3.45 19.82
CA TRP A 200 -15.36 2.72 19.64
C TRP A 200 -14.88 2.73 18.19
N VAL A 201 -15.76 2.62 17.20
CA VAL A 201 -15.44 2.83 15.78
C VAL A 201 -14.92 4.24 15.55
N LYS A 202 -15.56 5.27 16.13
CA LYS A 202 -15.07 6.65 16.09
C LYS A 202 -13.74 6.78 16.83
N LYS A 203 -13.56 6.15 17.99
CA LYS A 203 -12.32 6.20 18.78
C LYS A 203 -11.15 5.45 18.13
N LEU A 204 -11.42 4.35 17.42
CA LEU A 204 -10.47 3.60 16.58
C LEU A 204 -10.18 4.34 15.25
N MET A 205 -11.19 5.03 14.69
CA MET A 205 -11.03 5.96 13.55
C MET A 205 -10.27 7.23 13.93
N VAL A 206 -10.39 7.71 15.17
CA VAL A 206 -9.76 8.95 15.65
C VAL A 206 -8.27 8.69 15.88
N ASN A 207 -7.59 8.76 14.73
CA ASN A 207 -6.39 9.55 14.48
C ASN A 207 -5.02 8.92 14.61
N THR A 208 -4.80 7.77 15.26
CA THR A 208 -3.41 7.28 15.40
C THR A 208 -3.10 6.04 14.57
N THR A 209 -3.87 4.95 14.65
CA THR A 209 -3.46 3.69 14.00
C THR A 209 -3.61 3.71 12.49
N ILE A 210 -4.76 4.14 11.96
CA ILE A 210 -4.97 4.25 10.50
C ILE A 210 -4.07 5.35 9.93
N LEU A 211 -3.89 6.44 10.65
CA LEU A 211 -3.01 7.53 10.25
C LEU A 211 -1.54 7.07 10.20
N ALA A 212 -1.05 6.40 11.24
CA ALA A 212 0.30 5.86 11.30
C ALA A 212 0.52 4.77 10.26
N ALA A 213 -0.45 3.84 10.10
CA ALA A 213 -0.36 2.79 9.09
C ALA A 213 -0.34 3.37 7.68
N SER A 214 -1.26 4.29 7.35
CA SER A 214 -1.27 4.95 6.05
C SER A 214 0.01 5.75 5.79
N ASN A 215 0.51 6.50 6.78
CA ASN A 215 1.78 7.23 6.67
C ASN A 215 2.95 6.28 6.49
N LYS A 216 2.95 5.14 7.19
CA LYS A 216 3.98 4.12 7.05
C LYS A 216 3.96 3.48 5.66
N ILE A 217 2.78 3.16 5.12
CA ILE A 217 2.62 2.66 3.74
C ILE A 217 3.15 3.69 2.75
N CYS A 218 2.71 4.95 2.86
CA CYS A 218 3.13 6.02 1.95
C CYS A 218 4.65 6.24 1.95
N THR A 219 5.26 6.35 3.14
CA THR A 219 6.72 6.50 3.27
C THR A 219 7.48 5.27 2.78
N THR A 220 6.93 4.07 2.95
CA THR A 220 7.54 2.83 2.43
C THR A 220 7.45 2.78 0.91
N ILE A 221 6.36 3.26 0.29
CA ILE A 221 6.25 3.39 -1.17
C ILE A 221 7.33 4.32 -1.70
N ILE A 222 7.51 5.50 -1.08
CA ILE A 222 8.57 6.46 -1.47
C ILE A 222 9.96 5.81 -1.36
N ASP A 223 10.23 5.08 -0.27
CA ASP A 223 11.49 4.35 -0.09
C ASP A 223 11.71 3.32 -1.21
N VAL A 224 10.69 2.51 -1.51
CA VAL A 224 10.76 1.48 -2.55
C VAL A 224 10.99 2.13 -3.90
N VAL A 225 10.22 3.16 -4.28
CA VAL A 225 10.40 3.86 -5.55
C VAL A 225 11.82 4.41 -5.66
N GLY A 226 12.33 5.07 -4.62
CA GLY A 226 13.69 5.60 -4.61
C GLY A 226 14.75 4.52 -4.77
N GLU A 227 14.63 3.42 -4.02
CA GLU A 227 15.56 2.28 -4.08
C GLU A 227 15.49 1.57 -5.45
N GLU A 228 14.31 1.35 -6.02
CA GLU A 228 14.17 0.75 -7.35
C GLU A 228 14.71 1.65 -8.44
N THR A 229 14.39 2.94 -8.39
CA THR A 229 14.94 3.92 -9.33
C THR A 229 16.46 3.91 -9.28
N ASN A 230 17.05 3.90 -8.07
CA ASN A 230 18.50 3.82 -7.92
C ASN A 230 19.07 2.56 -8.61
N LYS A 231 18.45 1.40 -8.42
CA LYS A 231 18.92 0.15 -9.05
C LYS A 231 18.80 0.17 -10.57
N VAL A 232 17.73 0.76 -11.10
CA VAL A 232 17.51 0.90 -12.55
C VAL A 232 18.58 1.79 -13.16
N TYR A 233 18.76 3.00 -12.64
CA TYR A 233 19.71 3.97 -13.21
C TYR A 233 21.17 3.60 -12.95
N SER A 234 21.47 2.92 -11.85
CA SER A 234 22.79 2.37 -11.57
C SER A 234 23.10 1.07 -12.33
N LYS A 235 22.16 0.59 -13.17
CA LYS A 235 22.22 -0.63 -14.00
C LYS A 235 22.31 -1.95 -13.22
N ASN A 236 22.08 -1.91 -11.91
CA ASN A 236 22.15 -3.08 -11.05
C ASN A 236 21.06 -4.11 -11.35
N VAL A 237 19.86 -3.67 -11.76
CA VAL A 237 18.78 -4.59 -12.16
C VAL A 237 19.19 -5.39 -13.39
N PHE A 238 19.78 -4.73 -14.40
CA PHE A 238 20.12 -5.35 -15.67
C PHE A 238 21.26 -6.36 -15.56
N ASN A 239 22.27 -6.07 -14.75
CA ASN A 239 23.38 -7.00 -14.56
C ASN A 239 22.93 -8.32 -13.90
N ARG A 240 21.91 -8.29 -13.05
CA ARG A 240 21.38 -9.52 -12.41
C ARG A 240 20.62 -10.40 -13.40
N GLU A 241 19.68 -9.79 -14.13
CA GLU A 241 18.86 -10.49 -15.13
C GLU A 241 19.72 -11.05 -16.27
N LYS A 242 20.74 -10.29 -16.70
CA LYS A 242 21.66 -10.73 -17.75
C LYS A 242 22.47 -11.97 -17.33
N ILE A 243 22.93 -12.04 -16.08
CA ILE A 243 23.64 -13.22 -15.56
C ILE A 243 22.69 -14.43 -15.54
N ALA A 244 21.46 -14.27 -15.04
CA ALA A 244 20.48 -15.34 -15.01
C ALA A 244 20.14 -15.87 -16.42
N ASN A 245 19.99 -14.98 -17.40
CA ASN A 245 19.72 -15.36 -18.79
C ASN A 245 20.90 -16.10 -19.43
N LEU A 246 22.14 -15.69 -19.15
CA LEU A 246 23.34 -16.38 -19.65
C LEU A 246 23.46 -17.81 -19.09
N GLU A 247 23.13 -18.03 -17.82
CA GLU A 247 23.10 -19.37 -17.21
C GLU A 247 22.05 -20.29 -17.86
N ILE A 248 20.88 -19.73 -18.19
CA ILE A 248 19.81 -20.45 -18.90
C ILE A 248 20.24 -20.79 -20.34
N GLU A 249 20.81 -19.83 -21.09
CA GLU A 249 21.32 -20.07 -22.45
C GLU A 249 22.39 -21.16 -22.47
N GLN A 250 23.32 -21.14 -21.50
CA GLN A 250 24.33 -22.20 -21.36
C GLN A 250 23.70 -23.56 -21.09
N SER A 251 22.69 -23.63 -20.22
CA SER A 251 21.97 -24.87 -19.93
C SER A 251 21.23 -25.42 -21.15
N ILE A 252 20.64 -24.54 -21.98
CA ILE A 252 19.98 -24.92 -23.23
C ILE A 252 21.01 -25.44 -24.24
N LEU A 253 22.13 -24.74 -24.42
CA LEU A 253 23.21 -25.18 -25.32
C LEU A 253 23.80 -26.53 -24.90
N GLU A 254 23.96 -26.77 -23.59
CA GLU A 254 24.38 -28.06 -23.09
C GLU A 254 23.37 -29.16 -23.45
N LEU A 255 22.08 -28.93 -23.25
CA LEU A 255 21.01 -29.87 -23.62
C LEU A 255 20.97 -30.14 -25.13
N GLU A 256 21.08 -29.11 -25.96
CA GLU A 256 21.13 -29.25 -27.43
C GLU A 256 22.36 -30.07 -27.86
N SER A 257 23.52 -29.83 -27.25
CA SER A 257 24.75 -30.58 -27.53
C SER A 257 24.70 -32.04 -27.06
N MET A 258 23.84 -32.37 -26.09
CA MET A 258 23.59 -33.75 -25.67
C MET A 258 22.65 -34.46 -26.63
N VAL A 259 21.65 -33.75 -27.17
CA VAL A 259 20.71 -34.28 -28.17
C VAL A 259 21.37 -34.46 -29.54
N GLU A 260 22.31 -33.60 -29.93
CA GLU A 260 23.09 -33.77 -31.18
C GLU A 260 24.15 -34.88 -31.11
N LYS A 261 24.41 -35.44 -29.93
CA LYS A 261 25.39 -36.53 -29.72
C LYS A 261 24.76 -37.92 -29.65
N GLU A 262 23.43 -38.04 -29.81
CA GLU A 262 22.70 -39.30 -30.07
C GLU A 262 22.43 -39.49 -31.57
#